data_AF-A0A2G1XDA8-F1
#
_entry.id   AF-A0A2G1XDA8-F1
#
_cell.length_a   1.000
_cell.length_b   1.000
_cell.length_c   1.000
_cell.angle_alpha   90.00
_cell.angle_beta   90.00
_cell.angle_gamma   90.00
#
_symmetry.space_group_name_H-M   'P 1'
#
loop_
_entity.id
_entity.type
_entity.pdbx_description
1 polymer ?
#
loop_
_entity_poly.entity_id
_entity_poly.type
_entity_poly.pdbx_seq_one_letter_code
_entity_poly.pdbx_strand_id
1 'polypeptide(L)'
;MQSNDARTLMQCAVPTAVAGVVAVAAGFVLAGGKGAIGAAVGTAVAGGVMAMGLFVLQRTAKSFPHLFQAMGLVLYVTQFLISAVVLAVFRDTSLFNTRAFAFALLGAVLVWTAAQTRAYMKAKILYVEPEASEARESTPAGSPT
;
A
#
# COMPACT_ATOMS: atom_id res chain seq x y z
N MET A 1 12.46 -11.63 3.14
CA MET A 1 11.14 -11.18 2.64
C MET A 1 10.59 -12.29 1.76
N GLN A 2 9.38 -12.79 2.01
CA GLN A 2 8.78 -13.80 1.12
C GLN A 2 8.30 -13.13 -0.17
N SER A 3 8.46 -13.83 -1.29
CA SER A 3 8.18 -13.36 -2.66
C SER A 3 6.75 -12.82 -2.85
N ASN A 4 5.82 -13.23 -1.99
CA ASN A 4 4.42 -12.83 -2.04
C ASN A 4 4.18 -11.42 -1.49
N ASP A 5 4.83 -11.04 -0.37
CA ASP A 5 4.64 -9.72 0.28
C ASP A 5 5.12 -8.59 -0.65
N ALA A 6 6.28 -8.80 -1.28
CA ALA A 6 6.84 -7.87 -2.26
C ALA A 6 5.95 -7.73 -3.51
N ARG A 7 5.28 -8.81 -3.94
CA ARG A 7 4.36 -8.79 -5.09
C ARG A 7 3.10 -7.98 -4.77
N THR A 8 2.53 -8.11 -3.56
CA THR A 8 1.37 -7.28 -3.15
C THR A 8 1.75 -5.80 -3.04
N LEU A 9 2.94 -5.51 -2.52
CA LEU A 9 3.48 -4.15 -2.47
C LEU A 9 3.66 -3.57 -3.88
N MET A 10 4.25 -4.31 -4.82
CA MET A 10 4.35 -3.87 -6.23
C MET A 10 2.99 -3.71 -6.91
N GLN A 11 2.03 -4.58 -6.63
CA GLN A 11 0.68 -4.48 -7.19
C GLN A 11 -0.08 -3.23 -6.74
N CYS A 12 0.22 -2.68 -5.57
CA CYS A 12 -0.34 -1.42 -5.09
C CYS A 12 0.51 -0.21 -5.52
N ALA A 13 1.84 -0.33 -5.45
CA ALA A 13 2.76 0.76 -5.75
C ALA A 13 2.73 1.19 -7.22
N VAL A 14 2.62 0.25 -8.16
CA VAL A 14 2.58 0.56 -9.61
C VAL A 14 1.36 1.42 -9.99
N PRO A 15 0.11 1.06 -9.67
CA PRO A 15 -1.05 1.89 -9.99
C PRO A 15 -1.07 3.23 -9.25
N THR A 16 -0.56 3.29 -8.02
CA THR A 16 -0.43 4.58 -7.31
C THR A 16 0.67 5.45 -7.90
N ALA A 17 1.76 4.89 -8.40
CA ALA A 17 2.77 5.65 -9.14
C ALA A 17 2.18 6.22 -10.44
N VAL A 18 1.41 5.43 -11.18
CA VAL A 18 0.72 5.90 -12.40
C VAL A 18 -0.27 7.02 -12.08
N ALA A 19 -1.11 6.86 -11.05
CA ALA A 19 -2.02 7.92 -10.62
C ALA A 19 -1.28 9.15 -10.10
N GLY A 20 -0.12 8.96 -9.48
CA GLY A 20 0.79 10.02 -9.10
C GLY A 20 1.27 10.85 -10.28
N VAL A 21 1.69 10.20 -11.35
CA VAL A 21 2.08 10.87 -12.60
C VAL A 21 0.90 11.64 -13.19
N VAL A 22 -0.31 11.07 -13.18
CA VAL A 22 -1.53 11.75 -13.65
C VAL A 22 -1.87 12.95 -12.77
N ALA A 23 -1.74 12.84 -11.45
CA ALA A 23 -1.97 13.93 -10.51
C ALA A 23 -0.95 15.07 -10.69
N VAL A 24 0.32 14.75 -10.95
CA VAL A 24 1.35 15.73 -11.27
C VAL A 24 1.05 16.45 -12.59
N ALA A 25 0.67 15.70 -13.62
CA ALA A 25 0.28 16.28 -14.91
C ALA A 25 -0.96 17.19 -14.79
N ALA A 26 -1.99 16.74 -14.05
CA ALA A 26 -3.18 17.55 -13.79
C ALA A 26 -2.86 18.80 -12.94
N GLY A 27 -2.02 18.66 -11.91
CA GLY A 27 -1.57 19.76 -11.07
C GLY A 27 -0.73 20.79 -11.83
N PHE A 28 0.08 20.34 -12.80
CA PHE A 28 0.82 21.21 -13.70
C PHE A 28 -0.11 22.01 -14.62
N VAL A 29 -1.10 21.35 -15.24
CA VAL A 29 -2.05 22.00 -16.15
C VAL A 29 -2.95 23.01 -15.42
N LEU A 30 -3.43 22.68 -14.23
CA LEU A 30 -4.42 23.49 -13.51
C LEU A 30 -3.82 24.61 -12.66
N ALA A 31 -2.60 24.44 -12.16
CA ALA A 31 -1.98 25.35 -11.19
C ALA A 31 -0.51 25.68 -11.48
N GLY A 32 -0.01 25.33 -12.66
CA GLY A 32 1.35 25.61 -13.10
C GLY A 32 2.42 24.83 -12.32
N GLY A 33 3.67 25.32 -12.35
CA GLY A 33 4.81 24.63 -11.70
C GLY A 33 4.64 24.43 -10.18
N LYS A 34 4.02 25.39 -9.48
CA LYS A 34 3.72 25.26 -8.04
C LYS A 34 2.65 24.20 -7.76
N GLY A 35 1.74 23.97 -8.72
CA GLY A 35 0.76 22.89 -8.68
C GLY A 35 1.38 21.52 -8.90
N ALA A 36 2.32 21.40 -9.85
CA ALA A 36 3.06 20.17 -10.10
C ALA A 36 3.89 19.71 -8.89
N ILE A 37 4.60 20.64 -8.24
CA ILE A 37 5.37 20.36 -7.03
C ILE A 37 4.45 19.91 -5.90
N GLY A 38 3.35 20.65 -5.67
CA GLY A 38 2.35 20.26 -4.66
C GLY A 38 1.77 18.88 -4.93
N ALA A 39 1.44 18.57 -6.18
CA ALA A 39 0.91 17.26 -6.55
C ALA A 39 1.93 16.12 -6.39
N ALA A 40 3.20 16.38 -6.70
CA ALA A 40 4.27 15.39 -6.53
C ALA A 40 4.50 15.06 -5.06
N VAL A 41 4.61 16.08 -4.20
CA VAL A 41 4.79 15.90 -2.75
C VAL A 41 3.57 15.21 -2.14
N GLY A 42 2.35 15.63 -2.50
CA GLY A 42 1.11 15.02 -2.00
C GLY A 42 1.01 13.54 -2.35
N THR A 43 1.37 13.19 -3.59
CA THR A 43 1.44 11.80 -4.04
C THR A 43 2.51 11.00 -3.28
N ALA A 44 3.70 11.55 -3.10
CA ALA A 44 4.81 10.87 -2.43
C ALA A 44 4.46 10.57 -0.96
N VAL A 45 3.87 11.55 -0.26
CA VAL A 45 3.43 11.36 1.13
C VAL A 45 2.32 10.34 1.21
N ALA A 46 1.29 10.42 0.36
CA ALA A 46 0.22 9.43 0.30
C ALA A 46 0.77 8.02 0.08
N GLY A 47 1.64 7.84 -0.92
CA GLY A 47 2.27 6.56 -1.21
C GLY A 47 3.10 6.02 -0.04
N GLY A 48 3.87 6.88 0.64
CA GLY A 48 4.66 6.49 1.81
C GLY A 48 3.81 6.03 2.99
N VAL A 49 2.78 6.80 3.36
CA VAL A 49 1.87 6.47 4.46
C VAL A 49 1.09 5.18 4.16
N MET A 50 0.61 5.05 2.93
CA MET A 50 -0.15 3.87 2.49
C MET A 50 0.73 2.61 2.44
N ALA A 51 1.93 2.69 1.88
CA ALA A 51 2.86 1.57 1.79
C ALA A 51 3.34 1.10 3.17
N MET A 52 3.65 2.04 4.06
CA MET A 52 4.02 1.74 5.44
C MET A 52 2.88 1.02 6.17
N GLY A 53 1.65 1.48 6.01
CA GLY A 53 0.49 0.82 6.59
C GLY A 53 0.33 -0.62 6.09
N LEU A 54 0.42 -0.84 4.78
CA LEU A 54 0.34 -2.19 4.21
C LEU A 54 1.45 -3.11 4.74
N PHE A 55 2.68 -2.60 4.87
CA PHE A 55 3.81 -3.36 5.41
C PHE A 55 3.58 -3.78 6.87
N VAL A 56 3.12 -2.85 7.72
CA VAL A 56 2.78 -3.14 9.12
C VAL A 56 1.63 -4.15 9.20
N LEU A 57 0.61 -4.00 8.36
CA LEU A 57 -0.52 -4.92 8.32
C LEU A 57 -0.06 -6.34 7.94
N GLN A 58 0.76 -6.49 6.90
CA GLN A 58 1.31 -7.78 6.48
C GLN A 58 2.18 -8.41 7.59
N ARG A 59 3.00 -7.60 8.27
CA ARG A 59 3.88 -8.09 9.33
C ARG A 59 3.11 -8.60 10.55
N THR A 60 2.02 -7.91 10.91
CA THR A 60 1.23 -8.22 12.11
C THR A 60 0.18 -9.29 11.82
N ALA A 61 -0.37 -9.36 10.60
CA ALA A 61 -1.31 -10.41 10.20
C ALA A 61 -0.70 -11.82 10.31
N LYS A 62 0.62 -11.93 10.07
CA LYS A 62 1.38 -13.17 10.29
C LYS A 62 1.49 -13.56 11.75
N SER A 63 1.49 -12.60 12.67
CA SER A 63 1.63 -12.85 14.10
C SER A 63 0.28 -13.12 14.78
N PHE A 64 -0.80 -12.45 14.34
CA PHE A 64 -2.11 -12.51 15.00
C PHE A 64 -3.28 -12.52 14.01
N PRO A 65 -3.53 -13.66 13.33
CA PRO A 65 -4.57 -13.76 12.29
C PRO A 65 -6.00 -13.52 12.81
N HIS A 66 -6.27 -13.82 14.09
CA HIS A 66 -7.59 -13.60 14.70
C HIS A 66 -7.95 -12.12 14.92
N LEU A 67 -6.97 -11.21 14.92
CA LEU A 67 -7.18 -9.76 15.10
C LEU A 67 -7.26 -8.98 13.79
N PHE A 68 -7.23 -9.67 12.64
CA PHE A 68 -7.09 -9.03 11.33
C PHE A 68 -8.15 -7.95 11.05
N GLN A 69 -9.39 -8.15 11.48
CA GLN A 69 -10.48 -7.19 11.29
C GLN A 69 -10.29 -5.92 12.12
N ALA A 70 -9.94 -6.06 13.41
CA ALA A 70 -9.66 -4.93 14.29
C ALA A 70 -8.41 -4.15 13.83
N MET A 71 -7.40 -4.87 13.34
CA MET A 71 -6.18 -4.27 12.81
C MET A 71 -6.43 -3.45 11.54
N GLY A 72 -7.30 -3.92 10.64
CA GLY A 72 -7.70 -3.14 9.46
C GLY A 72 -8.34 -1.81 9.84
N LEU A 73 -9.21 -1.82 10.87
CA LEU A 73 -9.84 -0.60 11.37
C LEU A 73 -8.81 0.39 11.94
N VAL A 74 -7.90 -0.10 12.79
CA VAL A 74 -6.81 0.71 13.36
C VAL A 74 -5.93 1.29 12.25
N LEU A 75 -5.56 0.46 11.26
CA LEU A 75 -4.77 0.89 10.11
C LEU A 75 -5.41 2.08 9.40
N TYR A 76 -6.70 1.97 9.06
CA TYR A 76 -7.41 3.03 8.34
C TYR A 76 -7.53 4.30 9.18
N VAL A 77 -7.85 4.18 10.47
CA VAL A 77 -7.89 5.34 11.37
C VAL A 77 -6.54 6.03 11.43
N THR A 78 -5.46 5.28 11.63
CA THR A 78 -4.09 5.82 11.66
C THR A 78 -3.72 6.49 10.33
N GLN A 79 -4.01 5.85 9.20
CA GLN A 79 -3.72 6.42 7.87
C GLN A 79 -4.47 7.72 7.62
N PHE A 80 -5.75 7.77 8.00
CA PHE A 80 -6.57 8.97 7.84
C PHE A 80 -6.07 10.09 8.75
N LEU A 81 -5.68 9.76 9.98
CA LEU A 81 -5.18 10.72 10.96
C LEU A 81 -3.81 11.29 10.55
N ILE A 82 -2.89 10.45 10.08
CA ILE A 82 -1.61 10.91 9.51
C ILE A 82 -1.86 11.81 8.30
N SER A 83 -2.76 11.42 7.40
CA SER A 83 -3.10 12.23 6.22
C SER A 83 -3.70 13.58 6.60
N ALA A 84 -4.58 13.61 7.61
CA ALA A 84 -5.17 14.84 8.13
C ALA A 84 -4.13 15.76 8.78
N VAL A 85 -3.20 15.20 9.57
CA VAL A 85 -2.09 15.95 10.18
C VAL A 85 -1.20 16.54 9.09
N VAL A 86 -0.83 15.75 8.07
CA VAL A 86 -0.06 16.23 6.93
C VAL A 86 -0.77 17.40 6.24
N LEU A 87 -2.06 17.27 5.95
CA LEU A 87 -2.84 18.36 5.34
C LEU A 87 -2.89 19.61 6.24
N ALA A 88 -3.01 19.44 7.55
CA ALA A 88 -3.04 20.53 8.51
C ALA A 88 -1.69 21.26 8.60
N VAL A 89 -0.57 20.52 8.61
CA VAL A 89 0.79 21.08 8.67
C VAL A 89 1.12 21.88 7.39
N PHE A 90 0.68 21.40 6.23
CA PHE A 90 0.97 22.05 4.95
C PHE A 90 -0.10 23.08 4.51
N ARG A 91 -1.14 23.31 5.33
CA ARG A 91 -2.25 24.24 5.04
C ARG A 91 -1.77 25.63 4.63
N ASP A 92 -0.88 26.23 5.43
CA ASP A 92 -0.49 27.63 5.31
C ASP A 92 0.85 27.82 4.60
N THR A 93 1.34 26.80 3.90
CA THR A 93 2.64 26.89 3.21
C THR A 93 2.53 27.65 1.90
N SER A 94 3.48 28.55 1.64
CA SER A 94 3.57 29.32 0.38
C SER A 94 4.47 28.65 -0.67
N LEU A 95 5.14 27.55 -0.30
CA LEU A 95 6.11 26.83 -1.13
C LEU A 95 5.48 26.15 -2.35
N PHE A 96 4.22 25.73 -2.26
CA PHE A 96 3.49 25.05 -3.32
C PHE A 96 1.98 25.30 -3.21
N ASN A 97 1.22 24.96 -4.25
CA ASN A 97 -0.23 25.17 -4.23
C ASN A 97 -0.90 24.14 -3.30
N THR A 98 -1.36 24.58 -2.13
CA THR A 98 -2.01 23.72 -1.12
C THR A 98 -3.24 22.99 -1.65
N ARG A 99 -4.02 23.60 -2.56
CA ARG A 99 -5.17 22.92 -3.18
C ARG A 99 -4.71 21.75 -4.04
N ALA A 100 -3.72 21.97 -4.91
CA ALA A 100 -3.15 20.92 -5.75
C ALA A 100 -2.54 19.78 -4.91
N PHE A 101 -1.84 20.13 -3.82
CA PHE A 101 -1.33 19.16 -2.85
C PHE A 101 -2.45 18.32 -2.23
N ALA A 102 -3.51 18.97 -1.72
CA ALA A 102 -4.61 18.29 -1.06
C ALA A 102 -5.37 17.36 -2.03
N PHE A 103 -5.68 17.83 -3.24
CA PHE A 103 -6.35 17.01 -4.25
C PHE A 103 -5.48 15.83 -4.72
N ALA A 104 -4.18 16.03 -4.89
CA ALA A 104 -3.28 14.94 -5.26
C ALA A 104 -3.13 13.91 -4.14
N LEU A 105 -3.01 14.35 -2.89
CA LEU A 105 -2.94 13.46 -1.73
C LEU A 105 -4.23 12.63 -1.61
N LEU A 106 -5.40 13.27 -1.67
CA LEU A 106 -6.68 12.57 -1.61
C LEU A 106 -6.86 11.61 -2.80
N GLY A 107 -6.55 12.06 -4.02
CA GLY A 107 -6.63 11.22 -5.21
C GLY A 107 -5.70 10.00 -5.14
N ALA A 108 -4.47 10.18 -4.69
CA ALA A 108 -3.51 9.09 -4.51
C ALA A 108 -3.95 8.08 -3.46
N VAL A 109 -4.51 8.54 -2.32
CA VAL A 109 -5.08 7.66 -1.29
C VAL A 109 -6.26 6.85 -1.84
N LEU A 110 -7.17 7.48 -2.59
CA LEU A 110 -8.31 6.78 -3.19
C LEU A 110 -7.87 5.73 -4.22
N VAL A 111 -6.92 6.07 -5.11
CA VAL A 111 -6.40 5.11 -6.07
C VAL A 111 -5.67 3.97 -5.39
N TRP A 112 -4.84 4.25 -4.38
CA TRP A 112 -4.19 3.20 -3.59
C TRP A 112 -5.21 2.28 -2.95
N THR A 113 -6.26 2.84 -2.32
CA THR A 113 -7.31 2.06 -1.65
C THR A 113 -8.07 1.18 -2.64
N ALA A 114 -8.39 1.69 -3.83
CA ALA A 114 -9.05 0.92 -4.89
C ALA A 114 -8.14 -0.20 -5.42
N ALA A 115 -6.86 0.09 -5.65
CA ALA A 115 -5.88 -0.90 -6.08
C ALA A 115 -5.66 -1.99 -5.03
N GLN A 116 -5.55 -1.60 -3.75
CA GLN A 116 -5.41 -2.49 -2.62
C GLN A 116 -6.64 -3.39 -2.47
N THR A 117 -7.85 -2.82 -2.54
CA THR A 117 -9.11 -3.57 -2.52
C THR A 117 -9.14 -4.61 -3.65
N ARG A 118 -8.78 -4.22 -4.87
CA ARG A 118 -8.72 -5.13 -6.02
C ARG A 118 -7.69 -6.25 -5.82
N ALA A 119 -6.53 -5.94 -5.24
CA ALA A 119 -5.50 -6.92 -4.94
C ALA A 119 -5.99 -7.93 -3.89
N TYR A 120 -6.66 -7.47 -2.83
CA TYR A 120 -7.27 -8.34 -1.83
C TYR A 120 -8.39 -9.21 -2.39
N MET A 121 -9.26 -8.66 -3.24
CA MET A 121 -10.31 -9.46 -3.89
C MET A 121 -9.76 -10.53 -4.84
N LYS A 122 -8.58 -10.31 -5.42
CA LYS A 122 -7.90 -11.29 -6.28
C LYS A 122 -6.99 -12.26 -5.54
N ALA A 123 -6.71 -12.00 -4.26
CA ALA A 123 -5.91 -12.89 -3.44
C ALA A 123 -6.73 -14.16 -3.18
N LYS A 124 -6.48 -15.20 -3.97
CA LYS A 124 -6.99 -16.54 -3.71
C LYS A 124 -6.29 -17.06 -2.45
N ILE A 125 -6.97 -16.97 -1.31
CA ILE A 125 -6.53 -17.63 -0.07
C ILE A 125 -6.48 -19.12 -0.38
N LEU A 126 -5.28 -19.70 -0.36
CA LEU A 126 -5.07 -21.12 -0.63
C LEU A 126 -5.73 -21.90 0.50
N TYR A 127 -6.87 -22.54 0.24
CA TYR A 127 -7.60 -23.33 1.23
C TYR A 127 -6.82 -24.55 1.71
N VAL A 128 -5.76 -24.91 1.00
CA VAL A 128 -4.84 -25.99 1.33
C VAL A 128 -3.48 -25.37 1.54
N GLU A 129 -2.99 -25.36 2.78
CA GLU A 129 -1.55 -25.29 3.03
C GLU A 129 -0.98 -26.62 2.53
N PRO A 130 -0.18 -26.66 1.45
CA PRO A 130 0.55 -27.87 1.14
C PRO A 130 1.53 -28.06 2.30
N GLU A 131 1.35 -29.13 3.08
CA GLU A 131 2.39 -29.76 3.90
C GLU A 131 3.70 -29.59 3.11
N ALA A 132 4.65 -28.86 3.70
CA ALA A 132 5.92 -28.60 3.06
C ALA A 132 6.44 -29.95 2.59
N SER A 133 6.63 -30.08 1.28
CA SER A 133 7.28 -31.23 0.68
C SER A 133 8.47 -31.59 1.56
N GLU A 134 8.35 -32.71 2.28
CA GLU A 134 9.46 -33.44 2.88
C GLU A 134 10.32 -33.94 1.72
N ALA A 135 11.02 -33.01 1.10
CA ALA A 135 12.04 -33.29 0.14
C ALA A 135 13.31 -33.59 0.94
N ARG A 136 13.59 -34.90 1.03
CA ARG A 136 14.89 -35.56 1.30
C ARG A 136 15.17 -35.71 2.80
N GLU A 137 15.40 -36.93 3.32
CA GLU A 137 16.47 -37.83 2.91
C GLU A 137 16.37 -39.22 3.60
N SER A 138 16.85 -40.28 2.90
CA SER A 138 17.21 -41.65 3.37
C SER A 138 16.06 -42.63 3.73
N THR A 139 15.84 -43.78 3.06
CA THR A 139 16.77 -44.90 2.79
C THR A 139 16.11 -45.90 1.81
N PRO A 140 16.82 -46.49 0.82
CA PRO A 140 16.36 -47.70 0.15
C PRO A 140 16.82 -48.91 0.96
N ALA A 141 15.91 -49.64 1.61
CA ALA A 141 16.27 -50.94 2.18
C ALA A 141 15.05 -51.84 2.37
N GLY A 142 14.93 -52.82 1.48
CA GLY A 142 14.56 -54.19 1.83
C GLY A 142 13.08 -54.49 2.07
N SER A 143 12.46 -55.17 1.10
CA SER A 143 11.53 -56.26 1.44
C SER A 143 12.25 -57.30 2.31
N PRO A 144 11.58 -57.88 3.30
CA PRO A 144 11.42 -59.33 3.24
C PRO A 144 10.07 -59.86 3.77
N THR A 145 9.63 -60.90 3.06
CA THR A 145 8.83 -62.09 3.47
C THR A 145 7.45 -61.88 4.09
#